data_AF-A0ABD3J4Z3-F1
#
_entry.id   AF-A0ABD3J4Z3-F1
#
_cell.length_a   1.000
_cell.length_b   1.000
_cell.length_c   1.000
_cell.angle_alpha   90.00
_cell.angle_beta   90.00
_cell.angle_gamma   90.00
#
_symmetry.space_group_name_H-M   'P 1'
#
loop_
_entity.id
_entity.type
_entity.pdbx_description
1 polymer ?
#
loop_
_entity_poly.entity_id
_entity_poly.type
_entity_poly.pdbx_seq_one_letter_code
_entity_poly.pdbx_strand_id
1 'polypeptide(L)'
;MDAQASSDHPQMKSAVVLRGTAKDGKPGPPIGVVDIGVAEKAYLFRVAVPGVDKESGKLKCSIGVNGRVEIQGEITDRGVLSSSSNVYRMITQQLSPTGPFSVHFNLPGPVDTRFTLANFRQDGILEVMAFKK
;
A
#
# COMPACT_ATOMS: atom_id res chain seq x y z
N MET A 1 7.54 40.37 7.22
CA MET A 1 8.58 40.12 8.23
C MET A 1 7.84 39.98 9.55
N ASP A 2 7.69 38.83 10.21
CA ASP A 2 8.23 37.48 10.07
C ASP A 2 7.20 36.53 10.72
N ALA A 3 6.84 35.42 10.06
CA ALA A 3 7.24 34.04 10.39
C ALA A 3 7.00 33.63 11.85
N GLN A 4 6.13 32.62 12.04
CA GLN A 4 6.50 31.27 12.52
C GLN A 4 5.28 30.60 13.18
N ALA A 5 4.46 29.92 12.37
CA ALA A 5 3.52 28.92 12.88
C ALA A 5 4.31 27.63 13.12
N SER A 6 4.74 27.42 14.36
CA SER A 6 5.30 26.14 14.79
C SER A 6 4.15 25.12 14.80
N SER A 7 4.13 24.24 13.80
CA SER A 7 3.25 23.08 13.79
C SER A 7 3.84 22.03 14.73
N ASP A 8 3.50 22.12 16.01
CA ASP A 8 3.68 21.01 16.95
C ASP A 8 2.77 19.86 16.48
N HIS A 9 3.35 18.91 15.73
CA HIS A 9 2.73 17.62 15.54
C HIS A 9 3.01 16.78 16.80
N PRO A 10 2.01 16.50 17.65
CA PRO A 10 2.22 15.71 18.83
C PRO A 10 2.74 14.33 18.41
N GLN A 11 3.97 14.04 18.81
CA GLN A 11 4.63 12.77 18.56
C GLN A 11 3.79 11.66 19.21
N MET A 12 3.01 10.94 18.39
CA MET A 12 2.14 9.87 18.88
C MET A 12 3.02 8.78 19.52
N LYS A 13 2.87 8.59 20.84
CA LYS A 13 3.47 7.47 21.55
C LYS A 13 2.87 6.17 20.98
N SER A 14 3.72 5.25 20.56
CA SER A 14 3.28 3.91 20.13
C SER A 14 2.46 3.26 21.25
N ALA A 15 1.18 2.97 21.01
CA ALA A 15 0.36 2.27 21.99
C ALA A 15 0.67 0.76 22.08
N VAL A 16 1.60 0.27 21.24
CA VAL A 16 2.09 -1.11 21.24
C VAL A 16 3.52 -1.14 21.77
N VAL A 17 3.76 -1.94 22.81
CA VAL A 17 5.09 -2.20 23.38
C VAL A 17 5.54 -3.60 22.94
N LEU A 18 6.51 -3.66 22.03
CA LEU A 18 7.13 -4.93 21.63
C LEU A 18 8.14 -5.38 22.70
N ARG A 19 8.15 -6.67 23.02
CA ARG A 19 9.06 -7.29 24.00
C ARG A 19 9.70 -8.56 23.43
N GLY A 20 10.80 -8.99 24.05
CA GLY A 20 11.55 -10.18 23.62
C GLY A 20 12.06 -10.05 22.18
N THR A 21 12.12 -11.15 21.46
CA THR A 21 12.62 -11.19 20.07
C THR A 21 11.79 -10.33 19.09
N ALA A 22 10.52 -10.06 19.40
CA ALA A 22 9.68 -9.16 18.59
C ALA A 22 10.13 -7.70 18.67
N LYS A 23 10.79 -7.29 19.77
CA LYS A 23 11.43 -5.96 19.88
C LYS A 23 12.64 -5.85 18.96
N ASP A 24 13.37 -6.95 18.81
CA ASP A 24 14.64 -6.99 18.07
C ASP A 24 14.43 -7.27 16.58
N GLY A 25 13.24 -7.74 16.20
CA GLY A 25 12.82 -7.90 14.82
C GLY A 25 12.69 -6.55 14.11
N LYS A 26 13.17 -6.48 12.86
CA LYS A 26 12.82 -5.37 11.98
C LYS A 26 11.37 -5.57 11.53
N PRO A 27 10.45 -4.61 11.75
CA PRO A 27 9.15 -4.69 11.12
C PRO A 27 9.36 -4.80 9.60
N GLY A 28 8.70 -5.78 8.97
CA GLY A 28 8.69 -5.90 7.52
C GLY A 28 8.11 -4.63 6.89
N PRO A 29 8.48 -4.31 5.64
CA PRO A 29 7.90 -3.16 4.98
C PRO A 29 6.38 -3.34 4.94
N PRO A 30 5.61 -2.39 5.51
CA PRO A 30 4.15 -2.49 5.56
C PRO A 30 3.51 -2.49 4.17
N ILE A 31 4.21 -1.99 3.15
CA ILE A 31 3.79 -1.94 1.75
C ILE A 31 4.81 -2.67 0.88
N GLY A 32 4.33 -3.32 -0.18
CA GLY A 32 5.16 -3.87 -1.25
C GLY A 32 5.60 -5.31 -1.04
N VAL A 33 4.97 -6.04 -0.10
CA VAL A 33 5.07 -7.51 -0.09
C VAL A 33 4.35 -8.02 -1.33
N VAL A 34 5.05 -8.80 -2.16
CA VAL A 34 4.55 -9.30 -3.45
C VAL A 34 4.55 -10.82 -3.44
N ASP A 35 3.42 -11.42 -3.79
CA ASP A 35 3.30 -12.83 -4.16
C ASP A 35 3.01 -12.97 -5.65
N ILE A 36 3.64 -13.92 -6.33
CA ILE A 36 3.42 -14.19 -7.76
C ILE A 36 3.09 -15.68 -7.96
N GLY A 37 1.88 -15.95 -8.43
CA GLY A 37 1.43 -17.25 -8.92
C GLY A 37 1.55 -17.34 -10.44
N VAL A 38 2.00 -18.49 -10.93
CA VAL A 38 2.13 -18.78 -12.36
C VAL A 38 1.14 -19.87 -12.75
N ALA A 39 0.16 -19.52 -13.59
CA ALA A 39 -0.75 -20.47 -14.22
C ALA A 39 -0.32 -20.71 -15.68
N GLU A 40 -0.96 -21.63 -16.39
CA GLU A 40 -0.65 -21.91 -17.80
C GLU A 40 -0.79 -20.63 -18.66
N LYS A 41 -1.92 -19.92 -18.54
CA LYS A 41 -2.31 -18.79 -19.41
C LYS A 41 -2.18 -17.40 -18.77
N ALA A 42 -1.81 -17.31 -17.50
CA ALA A 42 -1.76 -16.03 -16.79
C ALA A 42 -0.74 -16.05 -15.64
N TYR A 43 -0.36 -14.86 -15.20
CA TYR A 43 0.25 -14.60 -13.91
C TYR A 43 -0.80 -13.99 -12.99
N LEU A 44 -0.85 -14.45 -11.75
CA LEU A 44 -1.59 -13.80 -10.68
C LEU A 44 -0.56 -13.17 -9.75
N PHE A 45 -0.64 -11.88 -9.49
CA PHE A 45 0.17 -11.29 -8.44
C PHE A 45 -0.69 -10.57 -7.41
N ARG A 46 -0.21 -10.57 -6.17
CA ARG A 46 -0.83 -9.90 -5.04
C ARG A 46 0.21 -8.98 -4.41
N VAL A 47 -0.18 -7.73 -4.17
CA VAL A 47 0.68 -6.74 -3.52
C VAL A 47 -0.03 -6.18 -2.30
N ALA A 48 0.62 -6.30 -1.14
CA ALA A 48 0.15 -5.65 0.09
C ALA A 48 0.39 -4.13 -0.02
N VAL A 49 -0.70 -3.36 -0.05
CA VAL A 49 -0.70 -1.89 -0.01
C VAL A 49 -1.69 -1.38 1.05
N PRO A 50 -1.55 -1.80 2.32
CA PRO A 50 -2.45 -1.39 3.40
C PRO A 50 -2.38 0.13 3.62
N GLY A 51 -3.52 0.73 3.98
CA GLY A 51 -3.64 2.17 4.23
C GLY A 51 -3.89 3.03 2.98
N VAL A 52 -3.92 2.43 1.78
CA VAL A 52 -4.33 3.13 0.56
C VAL A 52 -5.83 3.36 0.56
N ASP A 53 -6.23 4.58 0.27
CA ASP A 53 -7.63 4.93 0.04
C ASP A 53 -8.07 4.48 -1.36
N LYS A 54 -8.94 3.45 -1.40
CA LYS A 54 -9.56 2.93 -2.62
C LYS A 54 -10.30 3.99 -3.44
N GLU A 55 -10.99 4.91 -2.77
CA GLU A 55 -11.88 5.88 -3.42
C GLU A 55 -11.12 7.12 -3.95
N SER A 56 -9.87 7.29 -3.53
CA SER A 56 -9.06 8.45 -3.91
C SER A 56 -8.58 8.44 -5.36
N GLY A 57 -8.66 7.29 -6.05
CA GLY A 57 -8.08 7.11 -7.39
C GLY A 57 -6.55 7.27 -7.43
N LYS A 58 -5.89 7.34 -6.27
CA LYS A 58 -4.45 7.58 -6.16
C LYS A 58 -3.61 6.32 -6.38
N LEU A 59 -4.22 5.13 -6.35
CA LEU A 59 -3.54 3.87 -6.66
C LEU A 59 -3.50 3.64 -8.17
N LYS A 60 -2.30 3.51 -8.72
CA LYS A 60 -2.05 3.20 -10.13
C LYS A 60 -1.21 1.94 -10.24
N CYS A 61 -1.57 1.07 -11.17
CA CYS A 61 -0.83 -0.13 -11.52
C CYS A 61 -0.62 -0.17 -13.03
N SER A 62 0.63 -0.24 -13.47
CA SER A 62 0.99 -0.38 -14.88
C SER A 62 1.82 -1.65 -15.08
N ILE A 63 1.61 -2.30 -16.22
CA ILE A 63 2.33 -3.52 -16.60
C ILE A 63 2.87 -3.32 -18.01
N GLY A 64 4.18 -3.42 -18.16
CA GLY A 64 4.87 -3.40 -19.45
C GLY A 64 4.75 -4.75 -20.17
N VAL A 65 4.83 -4.71 -21.50
CA VAL A 65 4.81 -5.92 -22.35
C VAL A 65 5.90 -6.94 -22.00
N ASN A 66 7.00 -6.49 -21.39
CA ASN A 66 8.10 -7.32 -20.92
C ASN A 66 7.85 -7.93 -19.51
N GLY A 67 6.69 -7.71 -18.92
CA GLY A 67 6.35 -8.18 -17.58
C GLY A 67 6.82 -7.26 -16.45
N ARG A 68 7.39 -6.08 -16.74
CA ARG A 68 7.74 -5.10 -15.70
C ARG A 68 6.47 -4.50 -15.10
N VAL A 69 6.30 -4.61 -13.78
CA VAL A 69 5.18 -4.04 -13.05
C VAL A 69 5.63 -2.82 -12.27
N GLU A 70 4.82 -1.77 -12.32
CA GLU A 70 4.98 -0.58 -11.49
C GLU A 70 3.65 -0.24 -10.82
N ILE A 71 3.68 -0.12 -9.50
CA ILE A 71 2.55 0.32 -8.69
C ILE A 71 2.97 1.62 -8.02
N GLN A 72 2.14 2.64 -8.13
CA GLN A 72 2.34 3.94 -7.50
C GLN A 72 1.08 4.29 -6.71
N GLY A 73 1.26 4.93 -5.57
CA GLY A 73 0.13 5.43 -4.80
C GLY A 73 0.55 6.40 -3.72
N GLU A 74 -0.43 6.77 -2.91
CA GLU A 74 -0.23 7.68 -1.79
C GLU A 74 -0.98 7.12 -0.58
N ILE A 75 -0.27 7.01 0.54
CA ILE A 75 -0.86 6.70 1.84
C ILE A 75 -1.32 8.02 2.43
N THR A 76 -2.63 8.15 2.64
CA THR A 76 -3.22 9.33 3.26
C THR A 76 -3.36 9.11 4.76
N ASP A 77 -3.12 10.17 5.53
CA ASP A 77 -3.44 10.15 6.95
C ASP A 77 -4.96 10.29 7.10
N ARG A 78 -5.61 9.26 7.65
CA ARG A 78 -7.02 9.33 8.08
C ARG A 78 -7.13 9.53 9.60
N GLY A 79 -6.13 10.17 10.23
CA GLY A 79 -5.96 10.31 11.68
C GLY A 79 -7.20 10.77 12.48
N VAL A 80 -8.20 11.35 11.82
CA VAL A 80 -9.53 11.59 12.37
C VAL A 80 -10.61 11.06 11.42
N LEU A 81 -11.39 10.07 11.89
CA LEU A 81 -12.59 9.59 11.22
C LEU A 81 -13.81 10.25 11.89
N SER A 82 -14.54 11.09 11.16
CA SER A 82 -15.80 11.66 11.64
C SER A 82 -16.98 10.88 11.06
N SER A 83 -17.84 10.32 11.91
CA SER A 83 -19.22 10.02 11.53
C SER A 83 -20.12 11.19 11.95
N SER A 84 -21.37 11.20 11.48
CA SER A 84 -22.35 12.29 11.70
C SER A 84 -22.55 12.70 13.17
N SER A 85 -22.14 11.88 14.14
CA SER A 85 -22.29 12.15 15.58
C SER A 85 -21.03 11.91 16.42
N ASN A 86 -19.96 11.33 15.86
CA ASN A 86 -18.78 10.94 16.62
C ASN A 86 -17.48 11.26 15.88
N VAL A 87 -16.48 11.71 16.63
CA VAL A 87 -15.12 11.95 16.14
C VAL A 87 -14.22 10.86 16.71
N TYR A 88 -13.74 9.96 15.84
CA TYR A 88 -12.81 8.91 16.21
C TYR A 88 -11.40 9.35 15.87
N ARG A 89 -10.51 9.36 16.88
CA ARG A 89 -9.08 9.61 16.69
C ARG A 89 -8.33 8.29 16.70
N MET A 90 -7.54 8.05 15.66
CA MET A 90 -6.66 6.88 15.61
C MET A 90 -5.55 7.07 16.64
N ILE A 91 -5.47 6.24 17.69
CA ILE A 91 -4.43 6.34 18.73
C ILE A 91 -3.18 5.49 18.43
N THR A 92 -3.28 4.59 17.45
CA THR A 92 -2.22 3.70 16.99
C THR A 92 -2.10 3.80 15.47
N GLN A 93 -1.04 4.44 14.98
CA GLN A 93 -0.73 4.47 13.56
C GLN A 93 0.20 3.30 13.23
N GLN A 94 -0.35 2.09 13.09
CA GLN A 94 0.41 0.91 12.65
C GLN A 94 0.42 0.80 11.12
N LEU A 95 0.51 1.95 10.45
CA LEU A 95 0.54 2.06 8.99
C LEU A 95 1.92 2.53 8.54
N SER A 96 2.21 2.27 7.27
CA SER A 96 3.30 2.93 6.55
C SER A 96 3.24 4.45 6.75
N PRO A 97 4.39 5.14 6.73
CA PRO A 97 4.39 6.60 6.74
C PRO A 97 3.45 7.18 5.67
N THR A 98 2.71 8.22 6.03
CA THR A 98 1.91 9.00 5.08
C THR A 98 2.79 9.55 3.97
N GLY A 99 2.30 9.51 2.73
CA GLY A 99 3.01 10.04 1.57
C GLY A 99 3.03 9.08 0.37
N PRO A 100 3.74 9.46 -0.70
CA PRO A 100 3.80 8.66 -1.91
C PRO A 100 4.62 7.38 -1.69
N PHE A 101 4.22 6.31 -2.37
CA PHE A 101 4.98 5.07 -2.43
C PHE A 101 5.04 4.55 -3.86
N SER A 102 6.05 3.72 -4.12
CA SER A 102 6.16 2.96 -5.36
C SER A 102 6.64 1.53 -5.08
N VAL A 103 6.16 0.59 -5.87
CA VAL A 103 6.55 -0.83 -5.83
C VAL A 103 6.86 -1.26 -7.27
N HIS A 104 8.02 -1.89 -7.45
CA HIS A 104 8.48 -2.37 -8.75
C HIS A 104 8.93 -3.82 -8.65
N PHE A 105 8.50 -4.64 -9.61
CA PHE A 105 8.95 -6.01 -9.74
C PHE A 105 8.76 -6.50 -11.19
N ASN A 106 9.27 -7.69 -11.50
CA ASN A 106 9.11 -8.29 -12.81
C ASN A 106 8.32 -9.59 -12.69
N LEU A 107 7.38 -9.80 -13.62
CA LEU A 107 6.78 -11.10 -13.86
C LEU A 107 7.78 -12.04 -14.54
N PRO A 108 7.59 -13.37 -14.45
CA PRO A 108 8.51 -14.34 -15.06
C PRO A 108 8.66 -14.24 -16.58
N GLY A 109 7.73 -13.56 -17.27
CA GLY A 109 7.79 -13.39 -18.70
C GLY A 109 6.80 -12.35 -19.24
N PRO A 110 6.72 -12.23 -20.58
CA PRO A 110 5.88 -11.26 -21.27
C PRO A 110 4.38 -11.48 -21.02
N VAL A 111 3.61 -10.40 -21.18
CA VAL A 111 2.15 -10.38 -21.00
C VAL A 111 1.44 -9.66 -22.15
N ASP A 112 0.16 -9.96 -22.36
CA ASP A 112 -0.74 -9.14 -23.17
C ASP A 112 -1.35 -8.05 -22.28
N THR A 113 -0.87 -6.81 -22.44
CA THR A 113 -1.30 -5.67 -21.61
C THR A 113 -2.75 -5.24 -21.84
N ARG A 114 -3.38 -5.69 -22.93
CA ARG A 114 -4.79 -5.37 -23.25
C ARG A 114 -5.77 -6.20 -22.42
N PHE A 115 -5.32 -7.35 -21.92
CA PHE A 115 -6.11 -8.25 -21.08
C PHE A 115 -5.45 -8.31 -19.71
N THR A 116 -5.82 -7.38 -18.83
CA THR A 116 -5.42 -7.38 -17.42
C THR A 116 -6.65 -7.13 -16.56
N LEU A 117 -6.74 -7.85 -15.44
CA LEU A 117 -7.83 -7.69 -14.47
C LEU A 117 -7.22 -7.31 -13.13
N ALA A 118 -7.65 -6.18 -12.57
CA ALA A 118 -7.16 -5.70 -11.29
C ALA A 118 -8.32 -5.53 -10.30
N ASN A 119 -8.09 -5.93 -9.06
CA ASN A 119 -9.03 -5.78 -7.96
C ASN A 119 -8.30 -5.30 -6.71
N PHE A 120 -8.73 -4.14 -6.19
CA PHE A 120 -8.27 -3.69 -4.88
C PHE A 120 -9.24 -4.14 -3.79
N ARG A 121 -8.78 -5.11 -2.99
CA ARG A 121 -9.54 -5.78 -1.93
C ARG A 121 -9.61 -4.90 -0.69
N GLN A 122 -10.67 -5.09 0.10
CA GLN A 122 -10.90 -4.30 1.32
C GLN A 122 -9.85 -4.54 2.42
N ASP A 123 -9.09 -5.63 2.34
CA ASP A 123 -7.99 -5.95 3.25
C ASP A 123 -6.66 -5.28 2.87
N GLY A 124 -6.67 -4.36 1.89
CA GLY A 124 -5.47 -3.62 1.48
C GLY A 124 -4.57 -4.41 0.53
N ILE A 125 -5.09 -5.45 -0.14
CA ILE A 125 -4.36 -6.23 -1.13
C ILE A 125 -4.81 -5.83 -2.53
N LEU A 126 -3.85 -5.41 -3.37
CA LEU A 126 -4.03 -5.28 -4.81
C LEU A 126 -3.79 -6.65 -5.45
N GLU A 127 -4.83 -7.23 -6.04
CA GLU A 127 -4.78 -8.49 -6.78
C GLU A 127 -4.89 -8.22 -8.27
N VAL A 128 -3.97 -8.76 -9.07
CA VAL A 128 -3.94 -8.54 -10.52
C VAL A 128 -3.66 -9.83 -11.27
N MET A 129 -4.50 -10.10 -12.26
CA MET A 129 -4.30 -11.16 -13.23
C MET A 129 -3.80 -10.56 -14.55
N ALA A 130 -2.60 -10.95 -14.96
CA ALA A 130 -1.99 -10.54 -16.22
C ALA A 130 -1.90 -11.75 -17.16
N PHE A 131 -2.54 -11.67 -18.32
CA PHE A 131 -2.56 -12.78 -19.27
C PHE A 131 -1.22 -12.88 -20.00
N LYS A 132 -0.73 -14.10 -20.18
CA LYS A 132 0.50 -14.33 -20.94
C LYS A 132 0.25 -14.03 -22.42
N LYS A 133 1.32 -13.65 -23.11
CA LYS A 133 1.32 -13.58 -24.57
C LYS A 133 1.26 -14.98 -25.20
#